data_AF-A0A7G2CIY2-F1
#
_entry.id   AF-A0A7G2CIY2-F1
#
_cell.length_a   1.000
_cell.length_b   1.000
_cell.length_c   1.000
_cell.angle_alpha   90.00
_cell.angle_beta   90.00
_cell.angle_gamma   90.00
#
_symmetry.space_group_name_H-M   'P 1'
#
loop_
_entity.id
_entity.type
_entity.pdbx_description
1 polymer ?
#
loop_
_entity_poly.entity_id
_entity_poly.type
_entity_poly.pdbx_seq_one_letter_code
_entity_poly.pdbx_strand_id
1 'polypeptide(L)'
;MLSRCKLLRCAAGTTMEAAYASTKSNVTVKKEARNRTSLEVSLGTDSAGALCDLLAIFKKHNVNISQVANRPQAYENKAKFRTIFLDVDAYIESREMKSVVTELNVFSPKVVVAGSWQMPWYPSSPKDLDHLDQTTLAAGADLQDDP
;
A
#
# COMPACT_ATOMS: atom_id res chain seq x y z
N MET A 1 -55.89 -26.21 -39.16
CA MET A 1 -55.29 -26.43 -37.82
C MET A 1 -53.80 -26.13 -37.92
N LEU A 2 -53.37 -24.94 -37.51
CA LEU A 2 -51.94 -24.57 -37.44
C LEU A 2 -51.75 -23.76 -36.16
N SER A 3 -51.45 -24.45 -35.07
CA SER A 3 -51.14 -23.85 -33.77
C SER A 3 -49.73 -23.26 -33.81
N ARG A 4 -49.63 -21.93 -33.72
CA ARG A 4 -48.35 -21.24 -33.50
C ARG A 4 -47.97 -21.36 -32.02
N CYS A 5 -47.00 -22.21 -31.70
CA CYS A 5 -46.30 -22.16 -30.42
C CYS A 5 -45.50 -20.85 -30.33
N LYS A 6 -45.92 -19.93 -29.46
CA LYS A 6 -45.09 -18.82 -29.01
C LYS A 6 -44.03 -19.39 -28.06
N LEU A 7 -42.76 -19.39 -28.50
CA LEU A 7 -41.64 -19.53 -27.57
C LEU A 7 -41.62 -18.30 -26.65
N LEU A 8 -41.97 -18.52 -25.38
CA LEU A 8 -41.64 -17.61 -24.29
C LEU A 8 -40.12 -17.60 -24.16
N ARG A 9 -39.48 -16.49 -24.51
CA ARG A 9 -38.10 -16.21 -24.10
C ARG A 9 -38.15 -15.88 -22.60
N CYS A 10 -37.75 -16.83 -21.77
CA CYS A 10 -37.36 -16.52 -20.40
C CYS A 10 -36.12 -15.62 -20.46
N ALA A 11 -36.23 -14.38 -19.97
CA ALA A 11 -35.06 -13.55 -19.73
C ALA A 11 -34.28 -14.23 -18.60
N ALA A 12 -33.13 -14.83 -18.91
CA ALA A 12 -32.22 -15.30 -17.89
C ALA A 12 -31.73 -14.06 -17.13
N GLY A 13 -32.28 -13.82 -15.93
CA GLY A 13 -31.80 -12.78 -15.05
C GLY A 13 -30.30 -12.97 -14.82
N THR A 14 -29.55 -11.89 -14.92
CA THR A 14 -28.13 -11.86 -14.57
C THR A 14 -27.97 -12.51 -13.21
N THR A 15 -27.15 -13.55 -13.10
CA THR A 15 -26.93 -14.22 -11.82
C THR A 15 -26.43 -13.21 -10.80
N MET A 16 -26.86 -13.32 -9.54
CA MET A 16 -26.48 -12.38 -8.48
C MET A 16 -24.96 -12.15 -8.46
N GLU A 17 -24.18 -13.22 -8.56
CA GLU A 17 -22.71 -13.17 -8.63
C GLU A 17 -22.15 -12.37 -9.82
N ALA A 18 -22.80 -12.44 -10.99
CA ALA A 18 -22.40 -11.67 -12.16
C ALA A 18 -22.75 -10.17 -12.03
N ALA A 19 -23.79 -9.82 -11.27
CA ALA A 19 -24.14 -8.42 -10.98
C ALA A 19 -23.12 -7.73 -10.05
N TYR A 20 -22.45 -8.49 -9.17
CA TYR A 20 -21.44 -7.97 -8.24
C TYR A 20 -19.98 -8.13 -8.73
N ALA A 21 -19.75 -8.73 -9.90
CA ALA A 21 -18.42 -9.01 -10.41
C ALA A 21 -17.72 -7.73 -10.94
N SER A 22 -16.61 -7.33 -10.31
CA SER A 22 -15.78 -6.24 -10.82
C SER A 22 -15.02 -6.68 -12.07
N THR A 23 -15.30 -6.02 -13.21
CA THR A 23 -14.72 -6.37 -14.52
C THR A 23 -13.49 -5.49 -14.87
N LYS A 24 -13.33 -4.33 -14.23
CA LYS A 24 -12.28 -3.34 -14.52
C LYS A 24 -11.81 -2.60 -13.26
N SER A 25 -10.68 -1.90 -13.36
CA SER A 25 -10.21 -1.01 -12.28
C SER A 25 -11.07 0.25 -12.20
N ASN A 26 -11.50 0.62 -11.00
CA ASN A 26 -12.29 1.84 -10.75
C ASN A 26 -11.42 3.11 -10.66
N VAL A 27 -10.21 3.09 -11.22
CA VAL A 27 -9.29 4.25 -11.20
C VAL A 27 -9.35 4.93 -12.56
N THR A 28 -9.83 6.16 -12.60
CA THR A 28 -10.07 6.91 -13.84
C THR A 28 -8.77 7.34 -14.53
N VAL A 29 -7.67 7.38 -13.80
CA VAL A 29 -6.34 7.80 -14.29
C VAL A 29 -5.37 6.61 -14.26
N LYS A 30 -4.51 6.51 -15.27
CA LYS A 30 -3.38 5.56 -15.25
C LYS A 30 -2.41 5.95 -14.14
N LYS A 31 -2.52 5.31 -12.98
CA LYS A 31 -1.61 5.50 -11.85
C LYS A 31 -0.54 4.42 -11.87
N GLU A 32 0.70 4.83 -11.62
CA GLU A 32 1.83 3.92 -11.54
C GLU A 32 1.74 3.08 -10.26
N ALA A 33 2.28 1.86 -10.34
CA ALA A 33 2.49 1.01 -9.19
C ALA A 33 3.35 1.75 -8.16
N ARG A 34 3.04 1.56 -6.88
CA ARG A 34 3.82 2.13 -5.79
C ARG A 34 5.00 1.21 -5.48
N ASN A 35 6.05 1.75 -4.88
CA ASN A 35 7.18 0.96 -4.44
C ASN A 35 7.29 1.03 -2.92
N ARG A 36 7.60 -0.09 -2.29
CA ARG A 36 7.84 -0.15 -0.85
C ARG A 36 9.13 -0.90 -0.58
N THR A 37 9.90 -0.39 0.38
CA THR A 37 11.10 -1.05 0.90
C THR A 37 10.98 -1.17 2.40
N SER A 38 11.25 -2.35 2.94
CA SER A 38 11.31 -2.60 4.38
C SER A 38 12.75 -2.66 4.85
N LEU A 39 13.00 -2.01 5.98
CA LEU A 39 14.31 -1.85 6.58
C LEU A 39 14.27 -2.24 8.05
N GLU A 40 15.37 -2.83 8.51
CA GLU A 40 15.72 -2.93 9.92
C GLU A 40 16.92 -2.04 10.16
N VAL A 41 16.78 -1.07 11.06
CA VAL A 41 17.84 -0.09 11.34
C VAL A 41 18.09 -0.02 12.82
N SER A 42 19.33 -0.18 13.23
CA SER A 42 19.72 -0.04 14.63
C SER A 42 20.01 1.42 14.98
N LEU A 43 19.53 1.87 16.14
CA LEU A 43 19.89 3.15 16.74
C LEU A 43 21.28 3.06 17.36
N GLY A 44 22.13 4.05 17.09
CA GLY A 44 23.50 4.10 17.63
C GLY A 44 23.59 4.43 19.11
N THR A 45 22.60 5.16 19.64
CA THR A 45 22.51 5.58 21.04
C THR A 45 21.08 5.41 21.56
N ASP A 46 20.95 5.05 22.84
CA ASP A 46 19.66 5.06 23.55
C ASP A 46 19.50 6.41 24.26
N SER A 47 19.17 7.43 23.47
CA SER A 47 18.99 8.80 23.95
C SER A 47 17.74 9.44 23.34
N ALA A 48 17.13 10.37 24.07
CA ALA A 48 16.02 11.16 23.55
C ALA A 48 16.45 11.86 22.25
N GLY A 49 15.59 11.81 21.23
CA GLY A 49 15.87 12.39 19.90
C GLY A 49 16.57 11.46 18.91
N ALA A 50 17.21 10.36 19.35
CA ALA A 50 17.97 9.48 18.44
C ALA A 50 17.12 8.90 17.29
N LEU A 51 15.85 8.56 17.57
CA LEU A 51 14.90 8.14 16.52
C LEU A 51 14.58 9.30 15.57
N CYS A 52 14.39 10.51 16.08
CA CYS A 52 14.10 11.68 15.24
C CYS A 52 15.26 11.98 14.29
N ASP A 53 16.50 11.88 14.76
CA ASP A 53 17.70 12.08 13.96
C ASP A 53 17.80 11.03 12.85
N LEU A 54 17.50 9.76 13.16
CA LEU A 54 17.41 8.69 12.17
C LEU A 54 16.34 8.99 11.11
N LEU A 55 15.13 9.39 11.54
CA LEU A 55 14.02 9.67 10.62
C LEU A 55 14.27 10.92 9.76
N ALA A 56 15.09 11.86 10.24
CA ALA A 56 15.44 13.08 9.51
C ALA A 56 16.21 12.79 8.20
N ILE A 57 16.93 11.67 8.13
CA ILE A 57 17.64 11.23 6.92
C ILE A 57 16.64 11.02 5.77
N PHE A 58 15.51 10.36 6.03
CA PHE A 58 14.49 10.12 4.99
C PHE A 58 13.84 11.42 4.53
N LYS A 59 13.55 12.33 5.47
CA LYS A 59 13.02 13.67 5.16
C LYS A 59 13.97 14.46 4.25
N LYS A 60 15.27 14.42 4.52
CA LYS A 60 16.30 15.11 3.72
C LYS A 60 16.33 14.64 2.26
N HIS A 61 16.10 13.34 2.02
CA HIS A 61 16.07 12.75 0.68
C HIS A 61 14.65 12.68 0.08
N ASN A 62 13.67 13.32 0.73
CA ASN A 62 12.27 13.35 0.29
C ASN A 62 11.63 11.95 0.12
N VAL A 63 12.03 10.98 0.94
CA VAL A 63 11.46 9.63 0.97
C VAL A 63 10.40 9.56 2.06
N ASN A 64 9.16 9.21 1.70
CA ASN A 64 8.08 9.06 2.67
C ASN A 64 8.23 7.75 3.47
N ILE A 65 7.85 7.81 4.74
CA ILE A 65 7.87 6.66 5.65
C ILE A 65 6.42 6.24 5.88
N SER A 66 6.05 5.04 5.45
CA SER A 66 4.70 4.50 5.61
C SER A 66 4.49 3.86 6.98
N GLN A 67 5.56 3.35 7.61
CA GLN A 67 5.47 2.70 8.91
C GLN A 67 6.76 2.87 9.70
N VAL A 68 6.61 3.14 11.00
CA VAL A 68 7.69 3.08 12.00
C VAL A 68 7.24 2.15 13.10
N ALA A 69 8.01 1.11 13.39
CA ALA A 69 7.71 0.18 14.47
C ALA A 69 8.94 -0.12 15.31
N ASN A 70 8.75 -0.07 16.62
CA ASN A 70 9.67 -0.63 17.59
C ASN A 70 9.08 -1.96 18.07
N ARG A 71 9.82 -3.07 17.91
CA ARG A 71 9.35 -4.42 18.26
C ARG A 71 10.35 -5.09 19.21
N PRO A 72 10.53 -4.54 20.43
CA PRO A 72 11.55 -5.05 21.35
C PRO A 72 11.17 -6.45 21.83
N GLN A 73 12.11 -7.38 21.71
CA GLN A 73 12.02 -8.70 22.34
C GLN A 73 12.58 -8.65 23.77
N ALA A 74 12.18 -9.60 24.62
CA ALA A 74 12.61 -9.63 26.02
C ALA A 74 14.14 -9.63 26.20
N TYR A 75 14.87 -10.28 25.29
CA TYR A 75 16.34 -10.31 25.31
C TYR A 75 16.97 -8.99 24.83
N GLU A 76 16.25 -8.18 24.05
CA GLU A 76 16.75 -6.91 23.50
C GLU A 76 16.73 -5.77 24.51
N ASN A 77 16.10 -5.96 25.68
CA ASN A 77 16.16 -4.99 26.78
C ASN A 77 17.57 -4.76 27.32
N LYS A 78 18.47 -5.73 27.12
CA LYS A 78 19.90 -5.62 27.45
C LYS A 78 20.77 -5.44 26.21
N ALA A 79 20.18 -5.35 25.02
CA ALA A 79 20.95 -5.15 23.80
C ALA A 79 21.57 -3.75 23.80
N LYS A 80 22.79 -3.67 23.27
CA LYS A 80 23.52 -2.40 23.15
C LYS A 80 22.81 -1.41 22.23
N PHE A 81 22.07 -1.92 21.24
CA PHE A 81 21.38 -1.13 20.23
C PHE A 81 19.92 -1.55 20.16
N ARG A 82 19.05 -0.58 19.87
CA ARG A 82 17.62 -0.81 19.62
C ARG A 82 17.39 -0.94 18.12
N THR A 83 16.63 -1.94 17.69
CA THR A 83 16.27 -2.14 16.29
C THR A 83 14.91 -1.49 16.00
N ILE A 84 14.88 -0.67 14.96
CA ILE A 84 13.67 -0.02 14.45
C ILE A 84 13.35 -0.61 13.09
N PHE A 85 12.09 -0.98 12.90
CA PHE A 85 11.58 -1.48 11.65
C PHE A 85 10.88 -0.34 10.92
N LEU A 86 11.28 -0.10 9.68
CA LEU A 86 10.78 0.98 8.86
C LEU A 86 10.25 0.42 7.54
N ASP A 87 9.13 0.97 7.10
CA ASP A 87 8.67 0.80 5.74
C ASP A 87 8.62 2.16 5.07
N VAL A 88 9.16 2.22 3.85
CA VAL A 88 9.32 3.47 3.10
C VAL A 88 8.80 3.34 1.68
N ASP A 89 8.25 4.43 1.16
CA ASP A 89 7.61 4.50 -0.16
C ASP A 89 8.63 4.76 -1.28
N ALA A 90 9.65 3.91 -1.37
CA ALA A 90 10.66 3.96 -2.42
C ALA A 90 11.12 2.55 -2.80
N TYR A 91 11.57 2.37 -4.04
CA TYR A 91 12.21 1.12 -4.46
C TYR A 91 13.70 1.18 -4.15
N ILE A 92 14.31 0.04 -3.79
CA ILE A 92 15.73 -0.01 -3.39
C ILE A 92 16.69 0.51 -4.47
N GLU A 93 16.35 0.35 -5.75
CA GLU A 93 17.19 0.80 -6.86
C GLU A 93 17.02 2.29 -7.21
N SER A 94 16.01 2.95 -6.66
CA SER A 94 15.76 4.36 -6.91
C SER A 94 16.91 5.23 -6.39
N ARG A 95 17.15 6.37 -7.06
CA ARG A 95 18.26 7.28 -6.72
C ARG A 95 18.16 7.81 -5.29
N GLU A 96 16.95 8.18 -4.87
CA GLU A 96 16.66 8.70 -3.54
C GLU A 96 16.93 7.63 -2.48
N MET A 97 16.43 6.41 -2.70
CA MET A 97 16.62 5.32 -1.75
C MET A 97 18.09 4.90 -1.64
N LYS A 98 18.84 4.86 -2.75
CA LYS A 98 20.29 4.63 -2.71
C LYS A 98 21.01 5.65 -1.84
N SER A 99 20.65 6.93 -1.95
CA SER A 99 21.22 8.02 -1.16
C SER A 99 20.90 7.87 0.34
N VAL A 100 19.66 7.50 0.66
CA VAL A 100 19.23 7.17 2.03
C VAL A 100 20.03 6.00 2.59
N VAL A 101 20.16 4.90 1.86
CA VAL A 101 20.89 3.71 2.33
C VAL A 101 22.36 4.03 2.56
N THR A 102 22.99 4.83 1.70
CA THR A 102 24.37 5.28 1.92
C THR A 102 24.50 6.08 3.22
N GLU A 103 23.61 7.04 3.47
CA GLU A 103 23.64 7.86 4.69
C GLU A 103 23.32 7.05 5.96
N LEU A 104 22.36 6.12 5.88
CA LEU A 104 22.03 5.20 6.98
C LEU A 104 23.21 4.31 7.35
N ASN A 105 23.97 3.79 6.37
CA ASN A 105 25.14 2.94 6.66
C ASN A 105 26.28 3.69 7.36
N VAL A 106 26.32 5.02 7.25
CA VAL A 106 27.27 5.87 7.98
C VAL A 106 26.73 6.20 9.38
N PHE A 107 25.43 6.50 9.48
CA PHE A 107 24.79 6.95 10.71
C PHE A 107 24.52 5.80 11.70
N SER A 108 24.03 4.67 11.21
CA SER A 108 23.53 3.56 12.02
C SER A 108 24.54 2.41 12.12
N PRO A 109 24.70 1.77 13.29
CA PRO A 109 25.60 0.63 13.44
C PRO A 109 25.25 -0.59 12.59
N LYS A 110 23.97 -0.74 12.26
CA LYS A 110 23.44 -1.84 11.45
C LYS A 110 22.24 -1.35 10.64
N VAL A 111 22.26 -1.67 9.36
CA VAL A 111 21.19 -1.41 8.40
C VAL A 111 20.97 -2.70 7.61
N VAL A 112 19.74 -3.20 7.58
CA VAL A 112 19.36 -4.38 6.80
C VAL A 112 18.16 -4.01 5.94
N VAL A 113 18.23 -4.33 4.66
CA VAL A 113 17.08 -4.23 3.75
C VAL A 113 16.40 -5.59 3.77
N ALA A 114 15.20 -5.67 4.35
CA ALA A 114 14.45 -6.92 4.41
C ALA A 114 13.86 -7.29 3.04
N GLY A 115 13.51 -6.30 2.23
CA GLY A 115 13.02 -6.49 0.87
C GLY A 115 12.53 -5.21 0.23
N SER A 116 12.32 -5.26 -1.09
CA SER A 116 11.74 -4.16 -1.86
C SER A 116 10.81 -4.71 -2.93
N TRP A 117 9.61 -4.15 -3.06
CA TRP A 117 8.56 -4.67 -3.94
C TRP A 117 7.73 -3.57 -4.56
N GLN A 118 7.12 -3.90 -5.70
CA GLN A 118 6.13 -3.06 -6.37
C GLN A 118 4.74 -3.46 -5.89
N MET A 119 4.00 -2.51 -5.37
CA MET A 119 2.62 -2.66 -4.91
C MET A 119 1.66 -2.11 -5.96
N PRO A 120 0.48 -2.72 -6.12
CA PRO A 120 -0.63 -2.08 -6.82
C PRO A 120 -0.87 -0.68 -6.24
N TRP A 121 -1.31 0.24 -7.10
CA TRP A 121 -1.65 1.58 -6.65
C TRP A 121 -2.79 1.54 -5.61
N TYR A 122 -2.67 2.39 -4.60
CA TYR A 122 -3.71 2.67 -3.61
C TYR A 122 -3.72 4.18 -3.29
N PRO A 123 -4.86 4.75 -2.87
CA PRO A 123 -4.95 6.15 -2.50
C PRO A 123 -4.18 6.42 -1.20
N SER A 124 -3.28 7.41 -1.23
CA SER A 124 -2.43 7.79 -0.09
C SER A 124 -2.82 9.13 0.54
N SER A 125 -3.53 9.95 -0.23
CA SER A 125 -4.00 11.26 0.18
C SER A 125 -5.49 11.39 -0.13
N PRO A 126 -6.24 12.26 0.57
CA PRO A 126 -7.65 12.48 0.26
C PRO A 126 -7.91 12.87 -1.20
N LYS A 127 -6.99 13.62 -1.82
CA LYS A 127 -7.06 14.03 -3.24
C LYS A 127 -6.99 12.84 -4.20
N ASP A 128 -6.40 11.73 -3.78
CA ASP A 128 -6.34 10.53 -4.61
C ASP A 128 -7.73 9.90 -4.81
N LEU A 129 -8.68 10.19 -3.91
CA LEU A 129 -10.06 9.70 -3.99
C LEU A 129 -10.84 10.35 -5.13
N ASP A 130 -10.49 11.57 -5.53
CA ASP A 130 -11.10 12.28 -6.67
C ASP A 130 -10.81 11.57 -8.01
N HIS A 131 -9.84 10.66 -8.03
CA HIS A 131 -9.50 9.85 -9.21
C HIS A 131 -10.21 8.50 -9.25
N LEU A 132 -10.98 8.17 -8.21
CA LEU A 132 -11.82 6.98 -8.21
C LEU A 132 -13.10 7.28 -8.97
N ASP A 133 -13.50 6.33 -9.79
CA ASP A 133 -14.80 6.36 -10.43
C ASP A 133 -15.88 6.34 -9.35
N GLN A 134 -16.78 7.32 -9.40
CA GLN A 134 -17.90 7.44 -8.47
C GLN A 134 -19.07 6.53 -8.87
N THR A 135 -18.91 5.70 -9.91
CA THR A 135 -19.86 4.65 -10.24
C THR A 135 -19.92 3.60 -9.14
N THR A 136 -21.07 3.46 -8.51
CA THR A 136 -21.36 2.34 -7.62
C THR A 136 -21.73 1.11 -8.45
N LEU A 137 -21.05 -0.02 -8.22
CA LEU A 137 -21.27 -1.25 -8.97
C LEU A 137 -22.69 -1.83 -8.80
N ALA A 138 -23.24 -1.76 -7.59
CA ALA A 138 -24.58 -2.25 -7.24
C ALA A 138 -25.09 -1.49 -6.00
N ALA A 139 -26.41 -1.50 -5.77
CA ALA A 139 -27.04 -0.76 -4.68
C ALA A 139 -26.74 0.75 -4.70
N GLY A 140 -26.59 1.31 -5.90
CA GLY A 140 -26.54 2.75 -6.14
C GLY A 140 -27.95 3.33 -6.20
N ALA A 141 -28.19 4.24 -7.15
CA ALA A 141 -29.55 4.70 -7.44
C ALA A 141 -30.42 3.57 -8.03
N ASP A 142 -29.81 2.66 -8.78
CA ASP A 142 -30.49 1.51 -9.38
C ASP A 142 -30.47 0.32 -8.41
N LEU A 143 -31.64 -0.02 -7.89
CA LEU A 143 -31.86 -1.17 -7.01
C LEU A 143 -32.33 -2.38 -7.81
N GLN A 144 -31.92 -3.56 -7.37
CA GLN A 144 -32.38 -4.83 -7.93
C GLN A 144 -33.53 -5.35 -7.06
N ASP A 145 -34.59 -5.84 -7.70
CA ASP A 145 -35.70 -6.49 -6.97
C ASP A 145 -35.22 -7.80 -6.32
N ASP A 146 -35.67 -8.05 -5.08
CA ASP A 146 -35.43 -9.32 -4.40
C ASP A 146 -36.15 -10.46 -5.15
N PRO A 147 -35.56 -11.68 -5.19
CA PRO A 147 -36.11 -12.82 -5.90
C PRO A 147 -37.40 -13.39 -5.30
#